data_AF-A0A9D9ZGQ5-F1
#
_entry.id   AF-A0A9D9ZGQ5-F1
#
_cell.length_a   1.000
_cell.length_b   1.000
_cell.length_c   1.000
_cell.angle_alpha   90.00
_cell.angle_beta   90.00
_cell.angle_gamma   90.00
#
_symmetry.space_group_name_H-M   'P 1'
#
loop_
_entity.id
_entity.type
_entity.pdbx_description
1 polymer ?
#
loop_
_entity_poly.entity_id
_entity_poly.type
_entity_poly.pdbx_seq_one_letter_code
_entity_poly.pdbx_strand_id
1 'polypeptide(L)'
;MIEKIRYTKTGKRISIYQFESKLHQKIVMKKTQFYDHIIIKHPEITLDIINEVLKNPDLVTKQSKSKKEHFYQKEIEKLVYIVVVSSHKNIKRIRFILTAFSVNNSEFLRNKNIYLRYINK
;
A
#
# COMPACT_ATOMS: atom_id res chain seq x y z
N MET A 1 9.36 8.16 4.10
CA MET A 1 9.50 7.76 2.68
C MET A 1 10.90 8.14 2.17
N ILE A 2 11.54 7.29 1.38
CA ILE A 2 12.86 7.56 0.77
C ILE A 2 12.79 7.29 -0.74
N GLU A 3 13.23 8.25 -1.55
CA GLU A 3 13.40 8.06 -2.99
C GLU A 3 14.68 7.28 -3.30
N LYS A 4 14.60 6.29 -4.18
CA LYS A 4 15.77 5.51 -4.61
C LYS A 4 15.73 5.18 -6.09
N ILE A 5 16.90 5.01 -6.66
CA ILE A 5 17.07 4.40 -7.97
C ILE A 5 17.39 2.93 -7.77
N ARG A 6 16.75 2.07 -8.56
CA ARG A 6 17.04 0.63 -8.64
C ARG A 6 17.26 0.21 -10.07
N TYR A 7 17.94 -0.91 -10.23
CA TYR A 7 18.17 -1.52 -11.53
C TYR A 7 17.43 -2.87 -11.59
N THR A 8 16.80 -3.14 -12.73
CA THR A 8 16.27 -4.48 -13.02
C THR A 8 17.41 -5.46 -13.27
N LYS A 9 17.08 -6.75 -13.36
CA LYS A 9 18.04 -7.77 -13.83
C LYS A 9 18.63 -7.47 -15.22
N THR A 10 17.88 -6.74 -16.05
CA THR A 10 18.30 -6.30 -17.38
C THR A 10 19.07 -4.98 -17.38
N GLY A 11 19.41 -4.42 -16.21
CA GLY A 11 20.11 -3.14 -16.09
C GLY A 11 19.24 -1.90 -16.29
N LYS A 12 17.93 -2.06 -16.51
CA LYS A 12 17.02 -0.91 -16.67
C LYS A 12 16.90 -0.13 -15.36
N ARG A 13 17.18 1.17 -15.41
CA ARG A 13 17.01 2.10 -14.29
C ARG A 13 15.53 2.34 -14.00
N ILE A 14 15.15 2.23 -12.73
CA ILE A 14 13.79 2.45 -12.23
C ILE A 14 13.86 3.34 -11.00
N SER A 15 13.17 4.48 -11.05
CA SER A 15 12.93 5.34 -9.89
C SER A 15 11.80 4.77 -9.03
N ILE A 16 12.06 4.62 -7.73
CA ILE A 16 11.11 4.08 -6.77
C ILE A 16 10.98 4.96 -5.53
N TYR A 17 9.83 4.86 -4.88
CA TYR A 17 9.61 5.26 -3.51
C TYR A 17 9.74 4.03 -2.61
N GLN A 18 10.46 4.17 -1.50
CA GLN A 18 10.57 3.17 -0.44
C GLN A 18 9.86 3.67 0.82
N PHE A 19 9.02 2.81 1.38
CA PHE A 19 8.25 3.05 2.59
C PHE A 19 8.57 2.00 3.65
N GLU A 20 8.48 2.42 4.89
CA GLU A 20 8.37 1.53 6.05
C GLU A 20 6.89 1.27 6.32
N SER A 21 6.58 0.16 6.98
CA SER A 21 5.19 -0.13 7.36
C SER A 21 5.10 -0.93 8.63
N LYS A 22 3.90 -0.96 9.22
CA LYS A 22 3.64 -1.65 10.48
C LYS A 22 3.91 -3.16 10.42
N LEU A 23 3.47 -3.86 9.36
CA LEU A 23 3.67 -5.33 9.26
C LEU A 23 4.83 -5.75 8.37
N HIS A 24 5.19 -4.94 7.37
CA HIS A 24 6.22 -5.30 6.41
C HIS A 24 7.43 -4.37 6.51
N GLN A 25 8.62 -4.95 6.68
CA GLN A 25 9.87 -4.20 6.81
C GLN A 25 10.13 -3.23 5.65
N LYS A 26 9.74 -3.61 4.43
CA LYS A 26 10.03 -2.82 3.23
C LYS A 26 8.94 -2.91 2.19
N ILE A 27 8.34 -1.75 1.91
CA ILE A 27 7.35 -1.58 0.84
C ILE A 27 7.95 -0.64 -0.21
N VAL A 28 7.74 -0.96 -1.49
CA VAL A 28 8.21 -0.11 -2.59
C VAL A 28 7.10 0.16 -3.60
N MET A 29 7.21 1.29 -4.29
CA MET A 29 6.33 1.69 -5.38
C MET A 29 7.16 2.33 -6.48
N LYS A 30 6.85 2.08 -7.75
CA LYS A 30 7.49 2.80 -8.86
C LYS A 30 6.98 4.24 -8.89
N LYS A 31 7.84 5.22 -9.19
CA LYS A 31 7.38 6.61 -9.32
C LYS A 31 6.30 6.76 -10.39
N THR A 32 6.49 6.11 -11.55
CA THR A 32 5.52 6.09 -12.64
C THR A 32 4.16 5.55 -12.20
N GLN A 33 4.11 4.56 -11.31
CA GLN A 33 2.85 4.03 -10.81
C GLN A 33 2.08 5.06 -9.95
N PHE A 34 2.79 5.95 -9.26
CA PHE A 34 2.13 7.02 -8.53
C PHE A 34 1.54 8.05 -9.48
N TYR A 35 2.36 8.57 -10.40
CA TYR A 35 1.95 9.65 -11.31
C TYR A 35 1.00 9.21 -12.42
N ASP A 36 1.15 8.00 -12.96
CA ASP A 36 0.41 7.55 -14.14
C ASP A 36 -0.86 6.75 -13.78
N HIS A 37 -1.05 6.42 -12.50
CA HIS A 37 -2.19 5.59 -12.07
C HIS A 37 -2.86 6.10 -10.80
N ILE A 38 -2.12 6.23 -9.69
CA ILE A 38 -2.73 6.53 -8.40
C ILE A 38 -3.28 7.95 -8.39
N ILE A 39 -2.44 8.97 -8.65
CA ILE A 39 -2.87 10.37 -8.53
C ILE A 39 -3.89 10.77 -9.61
N ILE A 40 -3.86 10.12 -10.78
CA ILE A 40 -4.83 10.39 -11.86
C ILE A 40 -6.23 9.91 -11.46
N LYS A 41 -6.32 8.72 -10.86
CA LYS A 41 -7.62 8.13 -10.48
C LYS A 41 -8.09 8.58 -9.09
N HIS A 42 -7.15 8.91 -8.22
CA HIS A 42 -7.36 9.26 -6.83
C HIS A 42 -6.49 10.48 -6.48
N PRO A 43 -6.86 11.69 -6.94
CA PRO A 43 -6.09 12.92 -6.70
C PRO A 43 -5.89 13.24 -5.23
N GLU A 44 -6.78 12.75 -4.36
CA GLU A 44 -6.70 12.88 -2.91
C GLU A 44 -5.57 12.05 -2.28
N ILE A 45 -4.96 11.13 -3.04
CA ILE A 45 -3.90 10.25 -2.54
C ILE A 45 -2.53 10.90 -2.76
N THR A 46 -1.95 11.41 -1.68
CA THR A 46 -0.58 11.93 -1.66
C THR A 46 0.43 10.87 -1.17
N LEU A 47 1.72 11.11 -1.41
CA LEU A 47 2.79 10.26 -0.87
C LEU A 47 2.80 10.26 0.66
N ASP A 48 2.41 11.36 1.30
CA ASP A 48 2.34 11.50 2.75
C ASP A 48 1.20 10.66 3.32
N ILE A 49 0.02 10.66 2.67
CA ILE A 49 -1.09 9.78 3.03
C ILE A 49 -0.68 8.32 2.92
N ILE A 50 -0.04 7.93 1.80
CA ILE A 50 0.46 6.56 1.64
C ILE A 50 1.44 6.20 2.77
N ASN A 51 2.38 7.10 3.08
CA ASN A 51 3.37 6.88 4.13
C ASN A 51 2.71 6.74 5.51
N GLU A 52 1.72 7.57 5.82
CA GLU A 52 0.99 7.55 7.09
C GLU A 52 0.14 6.28 7.25
N VAL A 53 -0.62 5.90 6.21
CA VAL A 53 -1.42 4.66 6.20
C VAL A 53 -0.54 3.43 6.38
N LEU A 54 0.66 3.41 5.80
CA LEU A 54 1.56 2.27 5.94
C LEU A 54 2.23 2.20 7.33
N LYS A 55 2.64 3.35 7.88
CA LYS A 55 3.36 3.44 9.15
C LYS A 55 2.43 3.20 10.34
N ASN A 56 1.27 3.85 10.32
CA ASN A 56 0.29 3.86 11.40
C ASN A 56 -1.12 3.50 10.90
N PRO A 57 -1.33 2.30 10.34
CA PRO A 57 -2.66 1.86 9.94
C PRO A 57 -3.55 1.67 11.16
N ASP A 58 -4.84 1.95 11.02
CA ASP A 58 -5.84 1.53 12.01
C ASP A 58 -6.14 0.04 11.86
N LEU A 59 -6.12 -0.43 10.61
CA LEU A 59 -6.53 -1.79 10.28
C LEU A 59 -5.69 -2.33 9.13
N VAL A 60 -5.27 -3.60 9.23
CA VAL A 60 -4.71 -4.34 8.10
C VAL A 60 -5.45 -5.66 7.92
N THR A 61 -5.99 -5.88 6.73
CA THR A 61 -6.80 -7.06 6.40
C THR A 61 -6.32 -7.77 5.13
N LYS A 62 -6.86 -8.97 4.91
CA LYS A 62 -6.71 -9.76 3.69
C LYS A 62 -8.06 -10.32 3.24
N GLN A 63 -8.19 -10.51 1.93
CA GLN A 63 -9.34 -11.21 1.34
C GLN A 63 -9.40 -12.69 1.77
N SER A 64 -8.24 -13.37 1.77
CA SER A 64 -8.13 -14.75 2.26
C SER A 64 -6.77 -14.99 2.93
N LYS A 65 -6.63 -16.12 3.66
CA LYS A 65 -5.32 -16.52 4.22
C LYS A 65 -4.26 -16.67 3.12
N SER A 66 -4.64 -17.25 1.97
CA SER A 66 -3.76 -17.58 0.85
C SER A 66 -3.46 -16.42 -0.11
N LYS A 67 -4.34 -15.42 -0.19
CA LYS A 67 -4.12 -14.22 -1.02
C LYS A 67 -2.86 -13.46 -0.59
N LYS A 68 -2.19 -12.80 -1.52
CA LYS A 68 -0.90 -12.13 -1.25
C LYS A 68 -1.08 -10.67 -0.84
N GLU A 69 -2.23 -10.13 -1.17
CA GLU A 69 -2.66 -8.76 -0.96
C GLU A 69 -2.97 -8.54 0.52
N HIS A 70 -2.48 -7.41 1.01
CA HIS A 70 -2.79 -6.85 2.32
C HIS A 70 -3.36 -5.45 2.08
N PHE A 71 -4.42 -5.13 2.78
CA PHE A 71 -5.13 -3.86 2.68
C PHE A 71 -4.85 -3.09 3.95
N TYR A 72 -3.95 -2.12 3.87
CA TYR A 72 -3.69 -1.17 4.95
C TYR A 72 -4.75 -0.10 4.89
N GLN A 73 -5.36 0.21 6.02
CA GLN A 73 -6.49 1.13 6.11
C GLN A 73 -6.22 2.10 7.25
N LYS A 74 -6.48 3.38 7.01
CA LYS A 74 -6.46 4.42 8.02
C LYS A 74 -7.60 5.40 7.78
N GLU A 75 -8.34 5.73 8.82
CA GLU A 75 -9.33 6.79 8.78
C GLU A 75 -8.64 8.12 9.09
N ILE A 76 -8.81 9.08 8.18
CA ILE A 76 -8.33 10.44 8.36
C ILE A 76 -9.51 11.35 8.04
N GLU A 77 -9.95 12.09 9.05
CA GLU A 77 -11.17 12.91 9.03
C GLU A 77 -12.44 12.10 8.70
N LYS A 78 -12.93 12.17 7.46
CA LYS A 78 -14.16 11.51 7.01
C LYS A 78 -13.91 10.45 5.93
N LEU A 79 -12.65 10.23 5.58
CA LEU A 79 -12.25 9.32 4.51
C LEU A 79 -11.41 8.18 5.07
N VAL A 80 -11.68 6.99 4.55
CA VAL A 80 -10.87 5.81 4.82
C VAL A 80 -9.91 5.62 3.66
N TYR A 81 -8.63 5.81 3.95
CA TYR A 81 -7.54 5.67 3.01
C TYR A 81 -7.03 4.24 3.01
N ILE A 82 -7.00 3.63 1.83
CA ILE A 82 -6.65 2.23 1.64
C ILE A 82 -5.41 2.14 0.75
N VAL A 83 -4.36 1.47 1.25
CA VAL A 83 -3.16 1.14 0.48
C VAL A 83 -3.08 -0.38 0.31
N VAL A 84 -3.11 -0.82 -0.96
CA VAL A 84 -3.07 -2.24 -1.30
C VAL A 84 -1.64 -2.65 -1.58
N VAL A 85 -1.16 -3.64 -0.82
CA VAL A 85 0.23 -4.09 -0.81
C VAL A 85 0.28 -5.57 -1.12
N SER A 86 1.10 -5.99 -2.09
CA SER A 86 1.25 -7.40 -2.46
C SER A 86 2.70 -7.87 -2.48
N SER A 87 2.87 -9.18 -2.39
CA SER A 87 4.16 -9.86 -2.52
C SER A 87 4.31 -10.47 -3.90
N HIS A 88 5.52 -10.43 -4.45
CA HIS A 88 5.84 -11.08 -5.72
C HIS A 88 6.53 -12.42 -5.48
N LYS A 89 6.24 -13.39 -6.36
CA LYS A 89 6.95 -14.69 -6.36
C LYS A 89 8.44 -14.41 -6.53
N ASN A 90 9.28 -15.09 -5.75
CA ASN A 90 10.76 -14.98 -5.76
C ASN A 90 11.36 -13.69 -5.15
N ILE A 91 10.55 -12.72 -4.70
CA ILE A 91 11.06 -11.54 -3.99
C ILE A 91 10.65 -11.64 -2.52
N LYS A 92 11.58 -12.17 -1.70
CA LYS A 92 11.40 -12.27 -0.25
C LYS A 92 11.59 -10.89 0.39
N ARG A 93 10.87 -10.63 1.50
CA ARG A 93 10.97 -9.43 2.37
C ARG A 93 10.54 -8.08 1.79
N ILE A 94 10.48 -7.92 0.46
CA ILE A 94 9.95 -6.70 -0.17
C ILE A 94 8.49 -6.91 -0.54
N ARG A 95 7.68 -5.87 -0.32
CA ARG A 95 6.33 -5.77 -0.86
C ARG A 95 6.20 -4.61 -1.81
N PHE A 96 5.16 -4.67 -2.63
CA PHE A 96 4.90 -3.70 -3.68
C PHE A 96 3.52 -3.10 -3.46
N ILE A 97 3.43 -1.78 -3.50
CA ILE A 97 2.14 -1.11 -3.59
C ILE A 97 1.54 -1.48 -4.95
N LEU A 98 0.29 -1.91 -4.98
CA LEU A 98 -0.47 -2.15 -6.21
C LEU A 98 -1.33 -0.94 -6.57
N THR A 99 -2.03 -0.39 -5.58
CA THR A 99 -2.84 0.82 -5.72
C THR A 99 -3.08 1.44 -4.34
N ALA A 100 -3.55 2.68 -4.34
CA ALA A 100 -4.06 3.37 -3.17
C ALA A 100 -5.27 4.22 -3.56
N PHE A 101 -6.27 4.30 -2.69
CA PHE A 101 -7.53 5.02 -2.94
C PHE A 101 -8.23 5.34 -1.63
N SER A 102 -9.14 6.32 -1.65
CA SER A 102 -10.00 6.64 -0.52
C SER A 102 -11.42 6.12 -0.72
N VAL A 103 -12.15 5.91 0.37
CA VAL A 103 -13.58 5.60 0.37
C VAL A 103 -14.29 6.33 1.50
N ASN A 104 -15.55 6.68 1.29
CA ASN A 104 -16.38 7.39 2.27
C ASN A 104 -17.03 6.44 3.31
N ASN A 105 -16.86 5.13 3.15
CA ASN A 105 -17.52 4.12 3.98
C ASN A 105 -16.49 3.13 4.52
N SER A 106 -16.33 3.08 5.85
CA SER A 106 -15.43 2.16 6.55
C SER A 106 -15.81 0.69 6.36
N GLU A 107 -17.04 0.38 5.99
CA GLU A 107 -17.48 -0.98 5.70
C GLU A 107 -17.15 -1.46 4.29
N PHE A 108 -16.57 -0.60 3.42
CA PHE A 108 -16.30 -0.92 2.02
C PHE A 108 -15.54 -2.25 1.84
N LEU A 109 -14.62 -2.56 2.76
CA LEU A 109 -13.84 -3.79 2.75
C LEU A 109 -14.34 -4.86 3.71
N ARG A 110 -15.34 -4.60 4.56
CA ARG A 110 -15.78 -5.52 5.63
C ARG A 110 -16.25 -6.87 5.07
N ASN A 111 -16.96 -6.84 3.95
CA ASN A 111 -17.46 -8.04 3.28
C ASN A 111 -16.41 -8.70 2.36
N LYS A 112 -15.39 -7.95 1.93
CA LYS A 112 -14.37 -8.43 0.98
C LYS A 112 -13.11 -8.94 1.68
N ASN A 113 -12.80 -8.44 2.87
CA ASN A 113 -11.55 -8.69 3.58
C ASN A 113 -11.79 -9.19 5.00
N ILE A 114 -12.11 -10.48 5.09
CA ILE A 114 -12.57 -11.14 6.31
C ILE A 114 -11.40 -11.46 7.26
N TYR A 115 -10.16 -11.52 6.75
CA TYR A 115 -9.01 -11.96 7.55
C TYR A 115 -8.22 -10.79 8.11
N LEU A 116 -8.42 -10.54 9.41
CA LEU A 116 -7.68 -9.55 10.18
C LEU A 116 -6.20 -9.94 10.34
N ARG A 117 -5.30 -8.98 10.13
CA ARG A 117 -3.86 -9.12 10.39
C ARG A 117 -3.34 -8.17 11.45
N TYR A 118 -3.93 -6.99 11.53
CA TYR A 118 -3.58 -5.97 12.51
C TYR A 118 -4.80 -5.11 12.79
N ILE A 119 -5.01 -4.74 14.05
CA ILE A 119 -5.94 -3.69 14.45
C ILE A 119 -5.21 -2.82 15.48
N ASN A 120 -5.26 -1.52 15.29
CA ASN A 120 -4.83 -0.55 16.28
C ASN A 120 -5.96 -0.45 17.32
N LYS A 121 -5.67 -0.80 18.57
CA LYS A 121 -6.60 -0.65 19.70
C LYS A 121 -6.29 0.62 20.46
#